data_AF-A0A8S1QWC4-F1
#
_entry.id   AF-A0A8S1QWC4-F1
#
_cell.length_a   1.000
_cell.length_b   1.000
_cell.length_c   1.000
_cell.angle_alpha   90.00
_cell.angle_beta   90.00
_cell.angle_gamma   90.00
#
_symmetry.space_group_name_H-M   'P 1'
#
loop_
_entity.id
_entity.type
_entity.pdbx_description
1 polymer ?
#
loop_
_entity_poly.entity_id
_entity_poly.type
_entity_poly.pdbx_seq_one_letter_code
_entity_poly.pdbx_strand_id
1 'polypeptide(L)'
;MQFQKPKMIENEEDLLMCKQHQQKIEFVLLDAQLQRNQRLLCKQCLQQKPSNSQIMDYQQLKQGFDKSQREKIQQYEPIIQPHIQCAESLQKSVSALKSRLILKTDYLLNLTQEWIMGIVNQVNKYSFFEELDKYISKQNSIVDQKVIFSFLKSFNRDVISKFTSCLQQLHDSHQTIPFQDIISYNQNLIEIQENEINGNLQTDLEIQRKNNLEREESCETYEGIFWDYLYDPPRQTKRKFNIIYTKNMEIKYTFEDGCIIRVDQIKDKSKKPDPLKNLEQIQFLQWIGQYSKNNQKTGKWQATWKCEILETVGGLYSEEGKKNGFWKELFKNYQTFCEVYEIGEYVNDEKIGNWKYIFAGKAIGGGIYQNGKKNGNWTELSDNFNNLSQVTNCGEYKLDTKIGRWEIYSRKDRYSYLLLFYIFLFRGEGEYNKDGLKNGKWVELSEDFSQDIFQSNEVIYEGNYINDKKNGLWNELKRKNFKSEFQKIREIYYLDFQKKNKK
;
A
#
# COMPACT_ATOMS: atom_id res chain seq x y z
N MET A 1 30.92 30.13 -1.63
CA MET A 1 31.07 29.86 -3.08
C MET A 1 32.13 30.80 -3.65
N GLN A 2 33.09 30.34 -4.45
CA GLN A 2 33.91 31.22 -5.28
C GLN A 2 33.15 31.48 -6.59
N PHE A 3 33.06 32.73 -7.06
CA PHE A 3 32.50 33.01 -8.37
C PHE A 3 33.30 32.25 -9.43
N GLN A 4 32.62 31.41 -10.19
CA GLN A 4 33.27 30.62 -11.23
C GLN A 4 33.84 31.55 -12.31
N LYS A 5 34.89 31.08 -12.98
CA LYS A 5 35.42 31.76 -14.18
C LYS A 5 34.27 31.96 -15.18
N PRO A 6 34.25 33.08 -15.93
CA PRO A 6 33.24 33.29 -16.95
C PRO A 6 33.21 32.09 -17.90
N LYS A 7 31.98 31.63 -18.17
CA LYS A 7 31.72 30.48 -19.02
C LYS A 7 30.93 30.95 -20.23
N MET A 8 31.45 30.66 -21.42
CA MET A 8 30.75 30.89 -22.66
C MET A 8 29.53 29.96 -22.75
N ILE A 9 28.40 30.48 -23.25
CA ILE A 9 27.15 29.70 -23.37
C ILE A 9 27.28 28.73 -24.55
N GLU A 10 27.89 29.21 -25.63
CA GLU A 10 28.24 28.41 -26.79
C GLU A 10 29.27 27.35 -26.41
N ASN A 11 29.13 26.15 -27.00
CA ASN A 11 30.18 25.14 -26.91
C ASN A 11 31.42 25.69 -27.64
N GLU A 12 32.56 25.73 -26.95
CA GLU A 12 33.80 26.25 -27.53
C GLU A 12 34.22 25.46 -28.76
N GLU A 13 33.97 24.15 -28.79
CA GLU A 13 34.29 23.29 -29.94
C GLU A 13 33.55 23.72 -31.23
N ASP A 14 32.31 24.21 -31.10
CA ASP A 14 31.50 24.66 -32.23
C ASP A 14 32.02 25.97 -32.84
N LEU A 15 32.81 26.74 -32.07
CA LEU A 15 33.43 28.00 -32.50
C LEU A 15 34.88 27.83 -32.97
N LEU A 16 35.49 26.67 -32.71
CA LEU A 16 36.87 26.41 -33.08
C LEU A 16 37.02 26.00 -34.54
N MET A 17 35.97 25.55 -35.24
CA MET A 17 36.07 25.00 -36.60
C MET A 17 35.22 25.77 -37.62
N CYS A 18 35.84 26.19 -38.71
CA CYS A 18 35.18 26.76 -39.87
C CYS A 18 34.31 25.69 -40.54
N LYS A 19 32.99 25.94 -40.66
CA LYS A 19 32.06 24.98 -41.29
C LYS A 19 32.38 24.69 -42.75
N GLN A 20 32.91 25.67 -43.49
CA GLN A 20 33.17 25.54 -44.93
C GLN A 20 34.43 24.72 -45.22
N HIS A 21 35.49 24.92 -44.44
CA HIS A 21 36.81 24.33 -44.71
C HIS A 21 37.24 23.29 -43.68
N GLN A 22 36.47 23.09 -42.61
CA GLN A 22 36.81 22.21 -41.48
C GLN A 22 38.21 22.51 -40.92
N GLN A 23 38.54 23.80 -40.81
CA GLN A 23 39.82 24.30 -40.31
C GLN A 23 39.62 25.16 -39.08
N LYS A 24 40.66 25.26 -38.24
CA LYS A 24 40.62 26.10 -37.04
C LYS A 24 40.29 27.56 -37.38
N ILE A 25 39.35 28.14 -36.64
CA ILE A 25 39.08 29.58 -36.67
C ILE A 25 40.25 30.31 -36.03
N GLU A 26 40.81 31.27 -36.76
CA GLU A 26 41.95 32.08 -36.31
C GLU A 26 41.61 33.57 -36.30
N PHE A 27 40.61 34.00 -37.08
CA PHE A 27 40.28 35.42 -37.24
C PHE A 27 38.78 35.68 -37.13
N VAL A 28 38.42 36.89 -36.73
CA VAL A 28 37.04 37.39 -36.64
C VAL A 28 36.90 38.68 -37.42
N LEU A 29 35.87 38.77 -38.27
CA LEU A 29 35.46 39.99 -38.96
C LEU A 29 34.57 40.83 -38.04
N LEU A 30 34.94 42.09 -37.84
CA LEU A 30 34.17 43.05 -37.06
C LEU A 30 33.18 43.80 -37.95
N ASP A 31 32.23 43.06 -38.52
CA ASP A 31 31.17 43.60 -39.38
C ASP A 31 29.79 43.22 -38.84
N ALA A 32 29.01 44.23 -38.45
CA ALA A 32 27.67 44.04 -37.89
C ALA A 32 26.64 43.54 -38.91
N GLN A 33 26.88 43.74 -40.22
CA GLN A 33 25.97 43.33 -41.28
C GLN A 33 26.08 41.83 -41.61
N LEU A 34 27.18 41.18 -41.23
CA LEU A 34 27.39 39.74 -41.44
C LEU A 34 26.62 38.90 -40.42
N GLN A 35 26.13 37.73 -40.84
CA GLN A 35 25.55 36.73 -39.93
C GLN A 35 26.63 36.15 -38.99
N ARG A 36 26.23 35.63 -37.82
CA ARG A 36 27.14 35.20 -36.74
C ARG A 36 28.24 34.24 -37.22
N ASN A 37 27.88 33.24 -38.01
CA ASN A 37 28.81 32.23 -38.57
C ASN A 37 29.69 32.78 -39.71
N GLN A 38 29.28 33.85 -40.37
CA GLN A 38 30.05 34.48 -41.46
C GLN A 38 31.17 35.39 -40.95
N ARG A 39 31.19 35.69 -39.64
CA ARG A 39 32.20 36.51 -39.00
C ARG A 39 33.44 35.72 -38.59
N LEU A 40 33.34 34.40 -38.46
CA LEU A 40 34.44 33.54 -38.05
C LEU A 40 35.20 33.05 -39.29
N LEU A 41 36.50 33.27 -39.35
CA LEU A 41 37.35 32.91 -40.49
C LEU A 41 38.48 31.95 -40.08
N CYS A 42 38.68 30.91 -40.90
CA CYS A 42 39.97 30.21 -40.97
C CYS A 42 40.91 30.92 -41.97
N LYS A 43 42.17 30.49 -42.05
CA LYS A 43 43.16 31.03 -43.01
C LYS A 43 42.68 31.02 -44.46
N GLN A 44 41.98 29.97 -44.89
CA GLN A 44 41.46 29.88 -46.26
C GLN A 44 40.32 30.86 -46.53
N CYS A 45 39.37 31.01 -45.59
CA CYS A 45 38.32 32.02 -45.71
C CYS A 45 38.87 33.45 -45.78
N LEU A 46 39.98 33.73 -45.08
CA LEU A 46 40.63 35.04 -45.08
C LEU A 46 41.19 35.40 -46.47
N GLN A 47 41.80 34.44 -47.18
CA GLN A 47 42.36 34.65 -48.53
C GLN A 47 41.30 34.95 -49.59
N GLN A 48 40.06 34.52 -49.37
CA GLN A 48 38.96 34.63 -50.34
C GLN A 48 38.13 35.92 -50.20
N LYS A 49 38.37 36.78 -49.19
CA LYS A 49 37.54 37.97 -48.94
C LYS A 49 38.22 39.30 -49.33
N PRO A 50 37.56 40.16 -50.13
CA PRO A 50 38.07 41.50 -50.50
C PRO A 50 37.91 42.55 -49.37
N SER A 51 38.99 42.68 -48.58
CA SER A 51 39.75 43.86 -48.13
C SER A 51 39.17 45.22 -47.68
N ASN A 52 37.94 45.39 -47.17
CA ASN A 52 37.59 46.64 -46.43
C ASN A 52 37.13 46.48 -44.98
N SER A 53 36.90 45.25 -44.49
CA SER A 53 36.44 45.01 -43.11
C SER A 53 37.61 44.92 -42.12
N GLN A 54 37.42 45.42 -40.90
CA GLN A 54 38.38 45.24 -39.80
C GLN A 54 38.42 43.77 -39.36
N ILE A 55 39.63 43.20 -39.25
CA ILE A 55 39.88 41.81 -38.86
C ILE A 55 40.67 41.80 -37.55
N MET A 56 40.31 40.90 -36.64
CA MET A 56 41.03 40.69 -35.38
C MET A 56 41.37 39.21 -35.19
N ASP A 57 42.49 38.91 -34.54
CA ASP A 57 42.84 37.55 -34.10
C ASP A 57 41.81 37.03 -33.09
N TYR A 58 41.33 35.81 -33.29
CA TYR A 58 40.29 35.20 -32.47
C TYR A 58 40.74 35.02 -31.02
N GLN A 59 42.00 34.61 -30.78
CA GLN A 59 42.51 34.39 -29.42
C GLN A 59 42.65 35.71 -28.67
N GLN A 60 43.14 36.75 -29.33
CA GLN A 60 43.21 38.09 -28.75
C GLN A 60 41.82 38.64 -28.40
N LEU A 61 40.86 38.51 -29.32
CA LEU A 61 39.48 38.94 -29.09
C LEU A 61 38.85 38.16 -27.92
N LYS A 62 39.02 36.84 -27.88
CA LYS A 62 38.55 35.99 -26.79
C LYS A 62 39.16 36.39 -25.45
N GLN A 63 40.47 36.62 -25.39
CA GLN A 63 41.13 37.10 -24.17
C GLN A 63 40.58 38.45 -23.72
N GLY A 64 40.29 39.36 -24.66
CA GLY A 64 39.64 40.64 -24.38
C GLY A 64 38.24 40.46 -23.79
N PHE A 65 37.42 39.58 -24.37
CA PHE A 65 36.11 39.24 -23.83
C PHE A 65 36.20 38.59 -22.44
N ASP A 66 37.09 37.62 -22.24
CA ASP A 66 37.30 36.96 -20.96
C ASP A 66 37.76 37.95 -19.88
N LYS A 67 38.56 38.96 -20.24
CA LYS A 67 38.96 40.04 -19.33
C LYS A 67 37.76 40.92 -18.98
N SER A 68 37.01 41.38 -19.99
CA SER A 68 35.82 42.22 -19.77
C SER A 68 34.75 41.51 -18.94
N GLN A 69 34.52 40.21 -19.17
CA GLN A 69 33.58 39.42 -18.37
C GLN A 69 34.07 39.23 -16.94
N ARG A 70 35.38 39.06 -16.72
CA ARG A 70 35.97 39.04 -15.36
C ARG A 70 35.75 40.35 -14.63
N GLU A 71 35.97 41.48 -15.28
CA GLU A 71 35.73 42.81 -14.71
C GLU A 71 34.24 43.01 -14.36
N LYS A 72 33.33 42.58 -15.24
CA LYS A 72 31.88 42.59 -14.94
C LYS A 72 31.52 41.73 -13.73
N ILE A 73 32.08 40.52 -13.64
CA ILE A 73 31.86 39.64 -12.48
C ILE A 73 32.37 40.32 -11.21
N GLN A 74 33.55 40.93 -11.23
CA GLN A 74 34.09 41.67 -10.08
C GLN A 74 33.22 42.86 -9.67
N GLN A 75 32.59 43.55 -10.63
CA GLN A 75 31.65 44.64 -10.35
C GLN A 75 30.34 44.14 -9.74
N TYR A 76 29.81 43.00 -10.20
CA TYR A 76 28.56 42.43 -9.71
C TYR A 76 28.73 41.62 -8.42
N GLU A 77 29.90 41.06 -8.16
CA GLU A 77 30.23 40.28 -6.97
C GLU A 77 29.79 40.95 -5.65
N PRO A 78 30.15 42.21 -5.34
CA PRO A 78 29.72 42.85 -4.10
C PRO A 78 28.20 43.07 -4.00
N ILE A 79 27.49 43.08 -5.13
CA ILE A 79 26.02 43.21 -5.18
C ILE A 79 25.36 41.85 -4.95
N ILE A 80 25.86 40.80 -5.59
CA ILE A 80 25.26 39.45 -5.56
C ILE A 80 25.63 38.70 -4.28
N GLN A 81 26.86 38.89 -3.77
CA GLN A 81 27.39 38.13 -2.64
C GLN A 81 26.52 38.22 -1.37
N PRO A 82 25.99 39.39 -0.95
CA PRO A 82 25.07 39.46 0.19
C PRO A 82 23.78 38.64 -0.01
N HIS A 83 23.25 38.58 -1.24
CA HIS A 83 22.07 37.77 -1.54
C HIS A 83 22.36 36.27 -1.46
N ILE A 84 23.53 35.83 -1.95
CA ILE A 84 23.99 34.44 -1.80
C ILE A 84 24.11 34.10 -0.31
N GLN A 85 24.74 34.96 0.49
CA GLN A 85 24.87 34.76 1.94
C GLN A 85 23.52 34.70 2.66
N CYS A 86 22.56 35.53 2.24
CA CYS A 86 21.19 35.49 2.76
C CYS A 86 20.50 34.15 2.43
N ALA A 87 20.61 33.68 1.18
CA ALA A 87 20.07 32.38 0.77
C ALA A 87 20.74 31.21 1.50
N GLU A 88 22.06 31.23 1.69
CA GLU A 88 22.80 30.23 2.49
C GLU A 88 22.35 30.26 3.96
N SER A 89 22.11 31.45 4.54
CA SER A 89 21.59 31.58 5.90
C SER A 89 20.18 31.00 6.03
N LEU A 90 19.29 31.30 5.09
CA LEU A 90 17.95 30.71 5.03
C LEU A 90 18.03 29.19 4.91
N GLN A 91 18.88 28.67 4.04
CA GLN A 91 19.09 27.22 3.88
C GLN A 91 19.53 26.57 5.19
N LYS A 92 20.46 27.18 5.94
CA LYS A 92 20.88 26.70 7.27
C LYS A 92 19.71 26.71 8.26
N SER A 93 18.91 27.78 8.30
CA SER A 93 17.73 27.90 9.16
C SER A 93 16.66 26.84 8.84
N VAL A 94 16.36 26.61 7.56
CA VAL A 94 15.44 25.55 7.10
C VAL A 94 15.96 24.17 7.47
N SER A 95 17.26 23.94 7.32
CA SER A 95 17.88 22.65 7.67
C SER A 95 17.83 22.39 9.18
N ALA A 96 18.06 23.42 10.00
CA ALA A 96 17.93 23.34 11.45
C ALA A 96 16.47 23.10 11.89
N LEU A 97 15.49 23.73 11.21
CA LEU A 97 14.07 23.45 11.43
C LEU A 97 13.72 21.99 11.11
N LYS A 98 14.15 21.49 9.94
CA LYS A 98 13.97 20.09 9.55
C LYS A 98 14.52 19.13 10.61
N SER A 99 15.75 19.34 11.08
CA SER A 99 16.35 18.48 12.11
C SER A 99 15.57 18.52 13.42
N ARG A 100 15.06 19.69 13.84
CA ARG A 100 14.21 19.79 15.04
C ARG A 100 12.89 19.03 14.88
N LEU A 101 12.25 19.11 13.72
CA LEU A 101 11.02 18.38 13.42
C LEU A 101 11.23 16.86 13.43
N ILE A 102 12.33 16.39 12.84
CA ILE A 102 12.71 14.97 12.86
C ILE A 102 12.89 14.50 14.31
N LEU A 103 13.70 15.19 15.11
CA LEU A 103 13.93 14.83 16.51
C LEU A 103 12.63 14.81 17.35
N LYS A 104 11.71 15.74 17.09
CA LYS A 104 10.39 15.75 17.75
C LYS A 104 9.51 14.59 17.31
N THR A 105 9.56 14.24 16.03
CA THR A 105 8.83 13.08 15.49
C THR A 105 9.36 11.78 16.09
N ASP A 106 10.69 11.61 16.13
CA ASP A 106 11.33 10.45 16.75
C ASP A 106 11.00 10.34 18.25
N TYR A 107 10.96 11.48 18.96
CA TYR A 107 10.54 11.51 20.35
C TYR A 107 9.08 11.06 20.54
N LEU A 108 8.15 11.52 19.69
CA LEU A 108 6.76 11.07 19.73
C LEU A 108 6.65 9.56 19.43
N LEU A 109 7.39 9.05 18.45
CA LEU A 109 7.44 7.62 18.15
C LEU A 109 7.94 6.82 19.36
N ASN A 110 9.02 7.25 20.01
CA ASN A 110 9.54 6.60 21.21
C ASN A 110 8.52 6.64 22.36
N LEU A 111 7.81 7.75 22.57
CA LEU A 111 6.72 7.82 23.55
C LEU A 111 5.61 6.81 23.25
N THR A 112 5.22 6.61 21.98
CA THR A 112 4.22 5.59 21.63
C THR A 112 4.72 4.17 21.90
N GLN A 113 6.00 3.90 21.67
CA GLN A 113 6.61 2.59 21.98
C GLN A 113 6.69 2.34 23.48
N GLU A 114 7.10 3.34 24.26
CA GLU A 114 7.08 3.29 25.73
C GLU A 114 5.67 3.04 26.25
N TRP A 115 4.67 3.70 25.64
CA TRP A 115 3.26 3.48 25.96
C TRP A 115 2.86 2.02 25.76
N ILE A 116 3.11 1.46 24.57
CA ILE A 116 2.77 0.06 24.27
C ILE A 116 3.50 -0.89 25.22
N MET A 117 4.82 -0.71 25.39
CA MET A 117 5.63 -1.57 26.24
C MET A 117 5.23 -1.50 27.72
N GLY A 118 4.85 -0.33 28.22
CA GLY A 118 4.37 -0.16 29.59
C GLY A 118 3.08 -0.94 29.87
N ILE A 119 2.15 -0.94 28.90
CA ILE A 119 0.92 -1.73 28.98
C ILE A 119 1.24 -3.24 28.96
N VAL A 120 2.02 -3.69 27.97
CA VAL A 120 2.39 -5.10 27.81
C VAL A 120 3.14 -5.62 29.03
N ASN A 121 4.12 -4.87 29.54
CA ASN A 121 4.91 -5.26 30.70
C ASN A 121 4.05 -5.36 31.96
N GLN A 122 3.02 -4.55 32.12
CA GLN A 122 2.15 -4.66 33.28
C GLN A 122 1.28 -5.91 33.22
N VAL A 123 0.74 -6.25 32.06
CA VAL A 123 -0.07 -7.47 31.87
C VAL A 123 0.77 -8.73 32.10
N ASN A 124 2.06 -8.68 31.76
CA ASN A 124 2.97 -9.81 31.91
C ASN A 124 3.60 -9.95 33.31
N LYS A 125 3.38 -8.99 34.22
CA LYS A 125 3.88 -9.09 35.60
C LYS A 125 2.98 -10.02 36.39
N TYR A 126 3.59 -11.06 36.96
CA TYR A 126 2.97 -11.86 38.02
C TYR A 126 3.98 -12.06 39.15
N SER A 127 3.46 -12.17 40.37
CA SER A 127 4.24 -12.62 41.52
C SER A 127 3.98 -14.10 41.72
N PHE A 128 5.03 -14.92 41.58
CA PHE A 128 4.90 -16.37 41.80
C PHE A 128 4.34 -16.67 43.18
N PHE A 129 4.77 -15.95 44.22
CA PHE A 129 4.28 -16.16 45.58
C PHE A 129 2.82 -15.74 45.75
N GLU A 130 2.38 -14.64 45.13
CA GLU A 130 0.96 -14.25 45.18
C GLU A 130 0.08 -15.27 44.44
N GLU A 131 0.53 -15.76 43.28
CA GLU A 131 -0.19 -16.80 42.55
C GLU A 131 -0.18 -18.14 43.30
N LEU A 132 0.92 -18.47 43.98
CA LEU A 132 1.02 -19.65 44.84
C LEU A 132 0.09 -19.54 46.06
N ASP A 133 0.02 -18.37 46.71
CA ASP A 133 -0.87 -18.11 47.85
C ASP A 133 -2.34 -18.18 47.43
N LYS A 134 -2.69 -17.62 46.26
CA LYS A 134 -4.03 -17.78 45.66
C LYS A 134 -4.36 -19.25 45.41
N TYR A 135 -3.41 -20.01 44.86
CA TYR A 135 -3.57 -21.43 44.60
C TYR A 135 -3.78 -22.23 45.90
N ILE A 136 -2.97 -21.99 46.92
CA ILE A 136 -3.06 -22.66 48.24
C ILE A 136 -4.40 -22.33 48.92
N SER A 137 -4.85 -21.08 48.84
CA SER A 137 -6.13 -20.63 49.42
C SER A 137 -7.37 -21.07 48.63
N LYS A 138 -7.20 -21.78 47.50
CA LYS A 138 -8.26 -22.14 46.55
C LYS A 138 -9.08 -20.93 46.07
N GLN A 139 -8.49 -19.74 46.09
CA GLN A 139 -9.08 -18.59 45.42
C GLN A 139 -8.85 -18.75 43.92
N ASN A 140 -9.91 -18.70 43.12
CA ASN A 140 -9.76 -18.60 41.67
C ASN A 140 -8.86 -17.41 41.37
N SER A 141 -7.86 -17.59 40.51
CA SER A 141 -6.91 -16.56 40.06
C SER A 141 -7.59 -15.56 39.13
N ILE A 142 -8.66 -14.95 39.61
CA ILE A 142 -9.29 -13.83 38.93
C ILE A 142 -8.31 -12.68 39.09
N VAL A 143 -7.67 -12.32 37.98
CA VAL A 143 -6.88 -11.11 37.85
C VAL A 143 -7.73 -9.96 38.38
N ASP A 144 -7.22 -9.22 39.36
CA ASP A 144 -7.93 -8.05 39.88
C ASP A 144 -7.92 -6.96 38.79
N GLN A 145 -9.00 -6.94 38.00
CA GLN A 145 -9.19 -6.00 36.91
C GLN A 145 -9.09 -4.56 37.40
N LYS A 146 -9.48 -4.26 38.66
CA LYS A 146 -9.36 -2.91 39.22
C LYS A 146 -7.91 -2.47 39.37
N VAL A 147 -7.03 -3.39 39.77
CA VAL A 147 -5.59 -3.10 39.88
C VAL A 147 -5.01 -2.78 38.51
N ILE A 148 -5.31 -3.59 37.49
CA ILE A 148 -4.85 -3.33 36.12
C ILE A 148 -5.40 -1.99 35.60
N PHE A 149 -6.69 -1.73 35.79
CA PHE A 149 -7.31 -0.48 35.32
C PHE A 149 -6.77 0.76 36.02
N SER A 150 -6.53 0.69 37.34
CA SER A 150 -5.91 1.79 38.08
C SER A 150 -4.51 2.11 37.55
N PHE A 151 -3.72 1.08 37.21
CA PHE A 151 -2.44 1.26 36.54
C PHE A 151 -2.61 1.91 35.16
N LEU A 152 -3.46 1.36 34.29
CA LEU A 152 -3.67 1.88 32.94
C LEU A 152 -4.10 3.35 32.96
N LYS A 153 -5.01 3.73 33.86
CA LYS A 153 -5.47 5.11 34.03
C LYS A 153 -4.36 6.05 34.51
N SER A 154 -3.50 5.58 35.42
CA SER A 154 -2.34 6.37 35.88
C SER A 154 -1.30 6.53 34.77
N PHE A 155 -0.93 5.42 34.12
CA PHE A 155 0.08 5.36 33.08
C PHE A 155 -0.33 6.15 31.83
N ASN A 156 -1.57 6.00 31.37
CA ASN A 156 -2.11 6.74 30.23
C ASN A 156 -2.12 8.25 30.52
N ARG A 157 -2.46 8.67 31.75
CA ARG A 157 -2.37 10.09 32.13
C ARG A 157 -0.95 10.63 32.03
N ASP A 158 0.04 9.88 32.51
CA ASP A 158 1.46 10.27 32.40
C ASP A 158 1.89 10.39 30.93
N VAL A 159 1.64 9.36 30.10
CA VAL A 159 2.02 9.38 28.68
C VAL A 159 1.30 10.48 27.92
N ILE A 160 -0.01 10.65 28.11
CA ILE A 160 -0.79 11.71 27.45
C ILE A 160 -0.28 13.09 27.85
N SER A 161 0.13 13.29 29.10
CA SER A 161 0.71 14.58 29.54
C SER A 161 2.01 14.90 28.80
N LYS A 162 2.89 13.91 28.63
CA LYS A 162 4.14 14.04 27.84
C LYS A 162 3.85 14.31 26.37
N PHE A 163 2.88 13.59 25.80
CA PHE A 163 2.47 13.74 24.41
C PHE A 163 1.89 15.13 24.15
N THR A 164 0.99 15.60 25.03
CA THR A 164 0.37 16.93 24.95
C THR A 164 1.41 18.03 25.08
N SER A 165 2.35 17.92 26.02
CA SER A 165 3.47 18.87 26.17
C SER A 165 4.35 18.92 24.91
N CYS A 166 4.60 17.78 24.27
CA CYS A 166 5.34 17.75 23.00
C CYS A 166 4.55 18.41 21.86
N LEU A 167 3.25 18.11 21.71
CA LEU A 167 2.40 18.68 20.66
C LEU A 167 2.23 20.20 20.81
N GLN A 168 2.13 20.72 22.04
CA GLN A 168 2.07 22.17 22.29
C GLN A 168 3.30 22.91 21.75
N GLN A 169 4.46 22.25 21.71
CA GLN A 169 5.69 22.85 21.19
C GLN A 169 5.75 22.89 19.65
N LEU A 170 4.84 22.21 18.95
CA LEU A 170 4.82 22.14 17.48
C LEU A 170 4.11 23.32 16.80
N HIS A 171 3.49 24.24 17.55
CA HIS A 171 2.91 25.54 17.16
C HIS A 171 1.89 25.60 15.99
N ASP A 172 1.88 24.65 15.05
CA ASP A 172 0.92 24.56 13.94
C ASP A 172 -0.27 23.68 14.31
N SER A 173 -1.33 24.34 14.78
CA SER A 173 -2.54 23.72 15.35
C SER A 173 -3.27 22.73 14.43
N HIS A 174 -3.18 22.87 13.11
CA HIS A 174 -3.91 22.01 12.17
C HIS A 174 -3.29 20.62 12.01
N GLN A 175 -1.97 20.49 12.14
CA GLN A 175 -1.31 19.18 11.99
C GLN A 175 -1.41 18.31 13.24
N THR A 176 -1.81 18.90 14.38
CA THR A 176 -1.95 18.17 15.65
C THR A 176 -3.32 17.51 15.84
N ILE A 177 -4.31 17.83 15.00
CA ILE A 177 -5.70 17.35 15.14
C ILE A 177 -5.78 15.81 15.17
N PRO A 178 -5.15 15.05 14.24
CA PRO A 178 -5.25 13.59 14.28
C PRO A 178 -4.70 12.98 15.58
N PHE A 179 -3.69 13.60 16.18
CA PHE A 179 -3.14 13.13 17.45
C PHE A 179 -4.09 13.43 18.62
N GLN A 180 -4.78 14.57 18.60
CA GLN A 180 -5.79 14.92 19.60
C GLN A 180 -7.00 13.98 19.53
N ASP A 181 -7.41 13.59 18.33
CA ASP A 181 -8.50 12.63 18.13
C ASP A 181 -8.13 11.26 18.71
N ILE A 182 -6.90 10.78 18.45
CA ILE A 182 -6.39 9.51 19.02
C ILE A 182 -6.30 9.58 20.56
N ILE A 183 -5.85 10.71 21.12
CA ILE A 183 -5.80 10.90 22.58
C ILE A 183 -7.22 10.84 23.16
N SER A 184 -8.16 11.56 22.55
CA SER A 184 -9.56 11.62 22.99
C SER A 184 -10.23 10.26 22.90
N TYR A 185 -9.98 9.52 21.82
CA TYR A 185 -10.46 8.15 21.66
C TYR A 185 -9.92 7.21 22.75
N ASN A 186 -8.62 7.26 23.04
CA ASN A 186 -8.03 6.42 24.10
C ASN A 186 -8.60 6.77 25.48
N GLN A 187 -8.86 8.05 25.77
CA GLN A 187 -9.49 8.46 27.02
C GLN A 187 -10.92 7.91 27.13
N ASN A 188 -11.70 8.01 26.07
CA ASN A 188 -13.06 7.46 26.01
C ASN A 188 -13.06 5.93 26.14
N LEU A 189 -12.14 5.24 25.49
CA LEU A 189 -12.02 3.78 25.60
C LEU A 189 -11.78 3.31 27.04
N ILE A 190 -10.92 4.00 27.79
CA ILE A 190 -10.69 3.70 29.21
C ILE A 190 -11.97 3.91 30.03
N GLU A 191 -12.71 4.98 29.76
CA GLU A 191 -13.95 5.30 30.47
C GLU A 191 -15.04 4.26 30.18
N ILE A 192 -15.21 3.85 28.92
CA ILE A 192 -16.12 2.78 28.51
C ILE A 192 -15.75 1.48 29.25
N GLN A 193 -14.47 1.09 29.22
CA GLN A 193 -14.03 -0.14 29.88
C GLN A 193 -14.13 -0.09 31.40
N GLU A 194 -13.90 1.07 32.03
CA GLU A 194 -14.11 1.27 33.46
C GLU A 194 -15.58 1.09 33.82
N ASN A 195 -16.49 1.65 33.01
CA ASN A 195 -17.93 1.46 33.17
C ASN A 195 -18.35 -0.01 32.96
N GLU A 196 -17.78 -0.68 31.95
CA GLU A 196 -18.02 -2.11 31.72
C GLU A 196 -17.56 -2.97 32.88
N ILE A 197 -16.38 -2.70 33.47
CA ILE A 197 -15.88 -3.46 34.62
C ILE A 197 -16.74 -3.22 35.84
N ASN A 198 -17.12 -1.97 36.09
CA ASN A 198 -18.01 -1.63 37.20
C ASN A 198 -19.41 -2.25 37.02
N GLY A 199 -19.91 -2.33 35.78
CA GLY A 199 -21.18 -3.00 35.44
C GLY A 199 -21.09 -4.54 35.48
N ASN A 200 -19.99 -5.12 34.99
CA ASN A 200 -19.75 -6.56 35.00
C ASN A 200 -19.55 -7.09 36.42
N LEU A 201 -18.95 -6.32 37.33
CA LEU A 201 -18.92 -6.68 38.75
C LEU A 201 -20.32 -6.84 39.37
N GLN A 202 -21.31 -6.09 38.89
CA GLN A 202 -22.72 -6.29 39.28
C GLN A 202 -23.36 -7.47 38.55
N THR A 203 -23.00 -7.70 37.29
CA THR A 203 -23.64 -8.68 36.41
C THR A 203 -23.06 -10.10 36.57
N ASP A 204 -21.78 -10.25 36.83
CA ASP A 204 -21.10 -11.55 37.08
C ASP A 204 -21.61 -12.23 38.35
N LEU A 205 -22.05 -11.45 39.35
CA LEU A 205 -22.76 -11.96 40.53
C LEU A 205 -24.16 -12.53 40.19
N GLU A 206 -24.80 -12.03 39.12
CA GLU A 206 -26.08 -12.53 38.61
C GLU A 206 -25.91 -13.64 37.57
N ILE A 207 -24.84 -13.61 36.78
CA ILE A 207 -24.49 -14.58 35.74
C ILE A 207 -23.91 -15.86 36.36
N GLN A 208 -23.13 -15.79 37.46
CA GLN A 208 -22.76 -17.00 38.22
C GLN A 208 -23.99 -17.73 38.82
N ARG A 209 -25.13 -17.04 38.99
CA ARG A 209 -26.41 -17.66 39.34
C ARG A 209 -27.17 -18.24 38.12
N LYS A 210 -26.88 -17.79 36.90
CA LYS A 210 -27.57 -18.21 35.65
C LYS A 210 -26.81 -19.22 34.80
N ASN A 211 -25.48 -19.28 34.87
CA ASN A 211 -24.63 -20.05 33.96
C ASN A 211 -24.60 -21.58 34.17
N ASN A 212 -25.52 -22.15 34.94
CA ASN A 212 -25.68 -23.61 35.04
C ASN A 212 -26.75 -24.19 34.10
N LEU A 213 -27.34 -23.43 33.18
CA LEU A 213 -28.51 -23.91 32.40
C LEU A 213 -28.56 -23.61 30.89
N GLU A 214 -27.57 -22.97 30.28
CA GLU A 214 -27.62 -22.66 28.85
C GLU A 214 -26.63 -23.49 28.03
N ARG A 215 -27.13 -24.63 27.51
CA ARG A 215 -26.46 -25.37 26.43
C ARG A 215 -26.50 -24.55 25.13
N GLU A 216 -25.34 -24.39 24.51
CA GLU A 216 -25.13 -23.83 23.18
C GLU A 216 -25.84 -24.67 22.12
N GLU A 217 -26.52 -24.04 21.16
CA GLU A 217 -27.37 -24.74 20.16
C GLU A 217 -26.57 -25.25 18.97
N SER A 218 -25.46 -24.60 18.59
CA SER A 218 -24.51 -25.10 17.60
C SER A 218 -23.20 -24.30 17.60
N CYS A 219 -22.09 -25.00 17.35
CA CYS A 219 -20.76 -24.45 17.19
C CYS A 219 -20.13 -25.07 15.94
N GLU A 220 -19.68 -24.24 15.02
CA GLU A 220 -18.98 -24.67 13.80
C GLU A 220 -17.58 -24.01 13.77
N THR A 221 -16.55 -24.83 13.57
CA THR A 221 -15.15 -24.36 13.50
C THR A 221 -14.73 -24.12 12.05
N TYR A 222 -14.12 -22.98 11.80
CA TYR A 222 -13.63 -22.52 10.51
C TYR A 222 -12.14 -22.18 10.59
N GLU A 223 -11.49 -22.14 9.43
CA GLU A 223 -10.13 -21.61 9.28
C GLU A 223 -10.19 -20.29 8.51
N GLY A 224 -9.62 -19.25 9.10
CA GLY A 224 -9.55 -17.90 8.54
C GLY A 224 -8.13 -17.41 8.38
N ILE A 225 -7.95 -16.44 7.49
CA ILE A 225 -6.72 -15.69 7.25
C ILE A 225 -6.65 -14.55 8.27
N PHE A 226 -5.53 -14.47 9.00
CA PHE A 226 -5.18 -13.41 9.94
C PHE A 226 -3.89 -12.74 9.50
N TRP A 227 -3.87 -11.41 9.47
CA TRP A 227 -2.68 -10.62 9.18
C TRP A 227 -2.00 -10.19 10.48
N ASP A 228 -0.79 -10.70 10.70
CA ASP A 228 0.04 -10.34 11.85
C ASP A 228 0.87 -9.10 11.51
N TYR A 229 0.41 -7.96 12.02
CA TYR A 229 1.00 -6.64 11.84
C TYR A 229 2.21 -6.38 12.75
N LEU A 230 2.58 -7.33 13.63
CA LEU A 230 3.82 -7.23 14.42
C LEU A 230 5.08 -7.47 13.57
N TYR A 231 4.92 -8.01 12.36
CA TYR A 231 5.99 -8.18 11.39
C TYR A 231 5.97 -7.04 10.37
N ASP A 232 7.16 -6.61 9.94
CA ASP A 232 7.34 -5.72 8.78
C ASP A 232 8.11 -6.46 7.67
N PRO A 233 7.46 -6.79 6.55
CA PRO A 233 6.05 -6.52 6.25
C PRO A 233 5.09 -7.47 7.01
N PRO A 234 3.78 -7.13 7.09
CA PRO A 234 2.78 -7.96 7.76
C PRO A 234 2.73 -9.37 7.19
N ARG A 235 2.55 -10.37 8.06
CA ARG A 235 2.54 -11.79 7.68
C ARG A 235 1.14 -12.36 7.68
N GLN A 236 0.84 -13.13 6.64
CA GLN A 236 -0.40 -13.90 6.57
C GLN A 236 -0.24 -15.19 7.38
N THR A 237 -1.15 -15.44 8.31
CA THR A 237 -1.25 -16.69 9.06
C THR A 237 -2.67 -17.23 8.95
N LYS A 238 -2.82 -18.55 9.13
CA LYS A 238 -4.13 -19.19 9.24
C LYS A 238 -4.45 -19.41 10.70
N ARG A 239 -5.65 -19.05 11.13
CA ARG A 239 -6.14 -19.27 12.49
C ARG A 239 -7.52 -19.89 12.46
N LYS A 240 -7.76 -20.80 13.39
CA LYS A 240 -9.09 -21.37 13.59
C LYS A 240 -9.95 -20.43 14.43
N PHE A 241 -11.23 -20.37 14.11
CA PHE A 241 -12.22 -19.63 14.85
C PHE A 241 -13.55 -20.38 14.83
N ASN A 242 -14.39 -20.12 15.82
CA ASN A 242 -15.71 -20.71 15.98
C ASN A 242 -16.78 -19.68 15.67
N ILE A 243 -17.85 -20.12 15.02
CA ILE A 243 -19.10 -19.38 14.88
C ILE A 243 -20.12 -20.05 15.80
N ILE A 244 -20.55 -19.33 16.83
CA ILE A 244 -21.44 -19.82 17.88
C ILE A 244 -22.77 -19.08 17.78
N TYR A 245 -23.86 -19.83 17.66
CA TYR A 245 -25.21 -19.28 17.64
C TYR A 245 -25.80 -19.32 19.04
N THR A 246 -26.17 -18.16 19.56
CA THR A 246 -26.76 -18.06 20.89
C THR A 246 -28.28 -18.09 20.82
N LYS A 247 -28.92 -18.46 21.93
CA LYS A 247 -30.37 -18.41 22.06
C LYS A 247 -30.94 -17.00 21.91
N ASN A 248 -30.12 -15.99 22.19
CA ASN A 248 -30.47 -14.57 22.16
C ASN A 248 -30.42 -13.96 20.77
N MET A 249 -30.47 -14.77 19.70
CA MET A 249 -30.36 -14.29 18.31
C MET A 249 -29.02 -13.60 18.04
N GLU A 250 -27.94 -14.09 18.64
CA GLU A 250 -26.60 -13.56 18.39
C GLU A 250 -25.73 -14.59 17.68
N ILE A 251 -24.80 -14.09 16.89
CA ILE A 251 -23.70 -14.87 16.34
C ILE A 251 -22.41 -14.34 16.93
N LYS A 252 -21.70 -15.22 17.65
CA LYS A 252 -20.40 -14.92 18.23
C LYS A 252 -19.31 -15.56 17.38
N TYR A 253 -18.33 -14.76 17.00
CA TYR A 253 -17.10 -15.19 16.37
C TYR A 253 -16.03 -15.23 17.45
N THR A 254 -15.47 -16.39 17.75
CA THR A 254 -14.46 -16.54 18.81
C THR A 254 -13.25 -17.31 18.32
N PHE A 255 -12.07 -17.01 18.83
CA PHE A 255 -10.90 -17.88 18.65
C PHE A 255 -11.03 -19.16 19.50
N GLU A 256 -10.14 -20.13 19.29
CA GLU A 256 -10.10 -21.38 20.05
C GLU A 256 -9.80 -21.17 21.55
N ASP A 257 -9.13 -20.07 21.91
CA ASP A 257 -8.86 -19.67 23.29
C ASP A 257 -10.04 -18.97 23.99
N GLY A 258 -11.17 -18.81 23.28
CA GLY A 258 -12.37 -18.14 23.78
C GLY A 258 -12.38 -16.62 23.58
N CYS A 259 -11.31 -16.02 23.04
CA CYS A 259 -11.28 -14.59 22.74
C CYS A 259 -12.37 -14.25 21.71
N ILE A 260 -13.24 -13.29 22.04
CA ILE A 260 -14.32 -12.83 21.15
C ILE A 260 -13.73 -11.90 20.09
N ILE A 261 -13.96 -12.22 18.83
CA ILE A 261 -13.60 -11.41 17.66
C ILE A 261 -14.71 -10.40 17.36
N ARG A 262 -15.96 -10.88 17.38
CA ARG A 262 -17.16 -10.09 17.05
C ARG A 262 -18.42 -10.76 17.59
N VAL A 263 -19.42 -9.94 17.89
CA VAL A 263 -20.80 -10.38 18.14
C VAL A 263 -21.73 -9.64 17.18
N ASP A 264 -22.55 -10.38 16.46
CA ASP A 264 -23.60 -9.85 15.58
C ASP A 264 -24.98 -10.23 16.08
N GLN A 265 -25.96 -9.36 15.85
CA GLN A 265 -27.38 -9.65 16.05
C GLN A 265 -27.98 -10.19 14.74
N ILE A 266 -28.61 -11.36 14.79
CA ILE A 266 -29.34 -11.92 13.65
C ILE A 266 -30.83 -11.66 13.74
N LYS A 267 -31.43 -11.31 12.61
CA LYS A 267 -32.88 -11.13 12.50
C LYS A 267 -33.63 -12.38 12.05
N ASP A 268 -32.92 -13.34 11.48
CA ASP A 268 -33.49 -14.54 10.86
C ASP A 268 -32.60 -15.75 11.17
N LYS A 269 -33.08 -16.66 12.03
CA LYS A 269 -32.35 -17.90 12.39
C LYS A 269 -32.19 -18.86 11.21
N SER A 270 -33.01 -18.73 10.17
CA SER A 270 -32.96 -19.64 9.01
C SER A 270 -31.79 -19.35 8.09
N LYS A 271 -31.26 -18.13 8.11
CA LYS A 271 -30.11 -17.71 7.29
C LYS A 271 -28.82 -17.84 8.07
N LYS A 272 -28.07 -18.90 7.79
CA LYS A 272 -26.67 -18.98 8.23
C LYS A 272 -25.86 -17.87 7.53
N PRO A 273 -25.04 -17.09 8.25
CA PRO A 273 -24.12 -16.16 7.61
C PRO A 273 -23.11 -16.93 6.76
N ASP A 274 -22.75 -16.34 5.63
CA ASP A 274 -21.60 -16.81 4.87
C ASP A 274 -20.33 -16.59 5.72
N PRO A 275 -19.54 -17.64 5.98
CA PRO A 275 -18.36 -17.53 6.81
C PRO A 275 -17.30 -16.70 6.08
N LEU A 276 -17.07 -15.48 6.57
CA LEU A 276 -15.96 -14.66 6.10
C LEU A 276 -14.64 -15.36 6.44
N LYS A 277 -13.79 -15.57 5.44
CA LYS A 277 -12.48 -16.19 5.66
C LYS A 277 -11.42 -15.19 6.10
N ASN A 278 -11.65 -13.89 5.94
CA ASN A 278 -10.72 -12.87 6.40
C ASN A 278 -11.12 -12.40 7.81
N LEU A 279 -10.29 -12.72 8.81
CA LEU A 279 -10.57 -12.41 10.22
C LEU A 279 -10.59 -10.90 10.50
N GLU A 280 -9.87 -10.11 9.70
CA GLU A 280 -9.91 -8.66 9.81
C GLU A 280 -11.25 -8.10 9.31
N GLN A 281 -11.84 -8.69 8.27
CA GLN A 281 -13.20 -8.35 7.87
C GLN A 281 -14.22 -8.76 8.93
N ILE A 282 -14.08 -9.96 9.52
CA ILE A 282 -14.94 -10.35 10.65
C ILE A 282 -14.88 -9.27 11.73
N GLN A 283 -13.68 -8.87 12.13
CA GLN A 283 -13.48 -7.92 13.22
C GLN A 283 -14.01 -6.51 12.91
N PHE A 284 -13.79 -5.97 11.71
CA PHE A 284 -13.96 -4.54 11.45
C PHE A 284 -15.08 -4.17 10.47
N LEU A 285 -15.55 -5.10 9.64
CA LEU A 285 -16.57 -4.80 8.63
C LEU A 285 -17.97 -4.87 9.22
N GLN A 286 -18.72 -3.77 9.19
CA GLN A 286 -20.15 -3.82 9.47
C GLN A 286 -20.95 -3.26 8.30
N TRP A 287 -22.19 -3.70 8.15
CA TRP A 287 -23.10 -3.20 7.13
C TRP A 287 -24.25 -2.45 7.79
N ILE A 288 -24.47 -1.21 7.37
CA ILE A 288 -25.55 -0.35 7.86
C ILE A 288 -26.53 -0.06 6.74
N GLY A 289 -27.82 -0.10 7.05
CA GLY A 289 -28.88 0.14 6.09
C GLY A 289 -30.26 -0.08 6.68
N GLN A 290 -31.28 0.10 5.85
CA GLN A 290 -32.68 -0.01 6.27
C GLN A 290 -33.20 -1.43 6.03
N TYR A 291 -34.14 -1.83 6.89
CA TYR A 291 -34.87 -3.07 6.75
C TYR A 291 -36.35 -2.77 6.53
N SER A 292 -37.01 -3.56 5.67
CA SER A 292 -38.46 -3.56 5.53
C SER A 292 -39.13 -4.21 6.74
N LYS A 293 -40.47 -4.12 6.81
CA LYS A 293 -41.28 -4.79 7.83
C LYS A 293 -41.10 -6.31 7.86
N ASN A 294 -40.64 -6.90 6.75
CA ASN A 294 -40.40 -8.34 6.61
C ASN A 294 -38.93 -8.73 6.88
N ASN A 295 -38.16 -7.87 7.56
CA ASN A 295 -36.72 -8.07 7.81
C ASN A 295 -35.87 -8.24 6.54
N GLN A 296 -36.34 -7.76 5.38
CA GLN A 296 -35.56 -7.71 4.15
C GLN A 296 -34.75 -6.42 4.07
N LYS A 297 -33.54 -6.47 3.49
CA LYS A 297 -32.71 -5.27 3.29
C LYS A 297 -33.35 -4.37 2.24
N THR A 298 -33.46 -3.07 2.49
CA THR A 298 -34.05 -2.12 1.52
C THR A 298 -33.26 -0.82 1.50
N GLY A 299 -33.41 -0.06 0.41
CA GLY A 299 -32.81 1.27 0.26
C GLY A 299 -31.28 1.23 0.18
N LYS A 300 -30.64 2.33 0.61
CA LYS A 300 -29.18 2.47 0.56
C LYS A 300 -28.53 1.68 1.70
N TRP A 301 -27.53 0.89 1.32
CA TRP A 301 -26.68 0.15 2.24
C TRP A 301 -25.25 0.61 2.09
N GLN A 302 -24.55 0.74 3.22
CA GLN A 302 -23.16 1.18 3.27
C GLN A 302 -22.36 0.26 4.20
N ALA A 303 -21.08 0.13 3.91
CA ALA A 303 -20.16 -0.57 4.79
C ALA A 303 -19.49 0.42 5.75
N THR A 304 -19.20 -0.04 6.97
CA THR A 304 -18.24 0.60 7.86
C THR A 304 -17.02 -0.29 8.02
N TRP A 305 -15.88 0.34 8.23
CA TRP A 305 -14.61 -0.32 8.51
C TRP A 305 -13.96 0.36 9.70
N LYS A 306 -13.70 -0.38 10.79
CA LYS A 306 -13.18 0.20 12.04
C LYS A 306 -14.03 1.38 12.54
N CYS A 307 -15.35 1.21 12.47
CA CYS A 307 -16.35 2.23 12.82
C CYS A 307 -16.40 3.48 11.91
N GLU A 308 -15.59 3.54 10.86
CA GLU A 308 -15.63 4.62 9.87
C GLU A 308 -16.54 4.24 8.70
N ILE A 309 -17.38 5.17 8.22
CA ILE A 309 -18.24 4.94 7.07
C ILE A 309 -17.40 4.94 5.80
N LEU A 310 -17.42 3.84 5.05
CA LEU A 310 -16.84 3.79 3.71
C LEU A 310 -17.82 4.42 2.72
N GLU A 311 -17.77 5.75 2.56
CA GLU A 311 -18.81 6.55 1.87
C GLU A 311 -19.24 6.01 0.51
N THR A 312 -18.31 5.41 -0.23
CA THR A 312 -18.52 4.91 -1.58
C THR A 312 -18.84 3.42 -1.66
N VAL A 313 -18.71 2.66 -0.57
CA VAL A 313 -18.91 1.20 -0.54
C VAL A 313 -20.37 0.89 -0.19
N GLY A 314 -20.98 0.03 -0.99
CA GLY A 314 -22.37 -0.39 -0.88
C GLY A 314 -23.15 -0.14 -2.17
N GLY A 315 -24.47 -0.03 -2.03
CA GLY A 315 -25.40 0.10 -3.15
C GLY A 315 -26.86 0.16 -2.69
N LEU A 316 -27.77 -0.12 -3.62
CA LEU A 316 -29.21 -0.05 -3.36
C LEU A 316 -29.82 -1.45 -3.36
N TYR A 317 -30.63 -1.71 -2.34
CA TYR A 317 -31.58 -2.82 -2.33
C TYR A 317 -32.95 -2.33 -2.79
N SER A 318 -33.60 -3.13 -3.63
CA SER A 318 -35.02 -3.00 -3.98
C SER A 318 -35.93 -3.24 -2.77
N GLU A 319 -37.21 -2.92 -2.90
CA GLU A 319 -38.23 -3.18 -1.87
C GLU A 319 -38.41 -4.67 -1.56
N GLU A 320 -38.08 -5.54 -2.51
CA GLU A 320 -38.13 -7.01 -2.38
C GLU A 320 -36.92 -7.62 -1.68
N GLY A 321 -35.92 -6.81 -1.28
CA GLY A 321 -34.73 -7.35 -0.64
C GLY A 321 -33.57 -7.69 -1.57
N LYS A 322 -33.68 -7.38 -2.87
CA LYS A 322 -32.68 -7.75 -3.89
C LYS A 322 -31.76 -6.58 -4.23
N LYS A 323 -30.47 -6.83 -4.39
CA LYS A 323 -29.51 -5.84 -4.89
C LYS A 323 -29.90 -5.37 -6.28
N ASN A 324 -29.86 -4.06 -6.49
CA ASN A 324 -30.18 -3.43 -7.76
C ASN A 324 -29.31 -2.19 -8.02
N GLY A 325 -29.01 -1.90 -9.28
CA GLY A 325 -28.20 -0.76 -9.71
C GLY A 325 -26.71 -0.92 -9.45
N PHE A 326 -25.98 0.19 -9.34
CA PHE A 326 -24.53 0.18 -9.13
C PHE A 326 -24.15 -0.21 -7.70
N TRP A 327 -23.15 -1.09 -7.60
CA TRP A 327 -22.58 -1.54 -6.35
C TRP A 327 -21.06 -1.40 -6.35
N LYS A 328 -20.54 -1.00 -5.18
CA LYS A 328 -19.12 -1.10 -4.84
C LYS A 328 -18.98 -2.03 -3.66
N GLU A 329 -18.40 -3.20 -3.87
CA GLU A 329 -18.25 -4.26 -2.87
C GLU A 329 -16.80 -4.36 -2.42
N LEU A 330 -16.58 -4.78 -1.17
CA LEU A 330 -15.24 -5.11 -0.70
C LEU A 330 -14.84 -6.47 -1.28
N PHE A 331 -13.61 -6.58 -1.79
CA PHE A 331 -13.05 -7.86 -2.19
C PHE A 331 -12.99 -8.83 -1.00
N LYS A 332 -13.05 -10.14 -1.25
CA LYS A 332 -13.04 -11.18 -0.19
C LYS A 332 -11.83 -11.14 0.74
N ASN A 333 -10.73 -10.50 0.31
CA ASN A 333 -9.51 -10.30 1.09
C ASN A 333 -9.23 -8.83 1.40
N TYR A 334 -10.27 -7.98 1.43
CA TYR A 334 -10.12 -6.59 1.83
C TYR A 334 -9.55 -6.50 3.24
N GLN A 335 -8.53 -5.68 3.41
CA GLN A 335 -7.80 -5.49 4.67
C GLN A 335 -7.27 -4.06 4.75
N THR A 336 -6.84 -3.61 5.94
CA THR A 336 -6.34 -2.24 6.15
C THR A 336 -5.26 -1.83 5.17
N PHE A 337 -4.38 -2.75 4.76
CA PHE A 337 -3.31 -2.47 3.81
C PHE A 337 -3.57 -3.07 2.43
N CYS A 338 -4.81 -3.40 2.08
CA CYS A 338 -5.15 -3.78 0.72
C CYS A 338 -6.63 -3.49 0.45
N GLU A 339 -6.87 -2.26 0.06
CA GLU A 339 -8.20 -1.77 -0.25
C GLU A 339 -8.57 -2.11 -1.69
N VAL A 340 -9.06 -3.33 -1.89
CA VAL A 340 -9.56 -3.79 -3.19
C VAL A 340 -11.07 -3.79 -3.18
N TYR A 341 -11.65 -3.19 -4.21
CA TYR A 341 -13.09 -3.13 -4.41
C TYR A 341 -13.49 -3.83 -5.71
N GLU A 342 -14.68 -4.40 -5.73
CA GLU A 342 -15.38 -4.81 -6.94
C GLU A 342 -16.45 -3.77 -7.25
N ILE A 343 -16.46 -3.22 -8.47
CA ILE A 343 -17.51 -2.30 -8.90
C ILE A 343 -18.23 -2.85 -10.13
N GLY A 344 -19.55 -2.72 -10.14
CA GLY A 344 -20.39 -3.11 -11.27
C GLY A 344 -21.86 -2.89 -10.98
N GLU A 345 -22.72 -3.51 -11.79
CA GLU A 345 -24.17 -3.36 -11.70
C GLU A 345 -24.82 -4.69 -11.33
N TYR A 346 -25.84 -4.60 -10.48
CA TYR A 346 -26.75 -5.68 -10.12
C TYR A 346 -28.13 -5.43 -10.71
N VAL A 347 -28.79 -6.50 -11.13
CA VAL A 347 -30.23 -6.53 -11.41
C VAL A 347 -30.81 -7.75 -10.71
N ASN A 348 -31.66 -7.52 -9.70
CA ASN A 348 -32.31 -8.57 -8.93
C ASN A 348 -31.34 -9.61 -8.34
N ASP A 349 -30.30 -9.15 -7.64
CA ASP A 349 -29.19 -9.98 -7.10
C ASP A 349 -28.27 -10.64 -8.15
N GLU A 350 -28.51 -10.44 -9.45
CA GLU A 350 -27.61 -10.93 -10.50
C GLU A 350 -26.61 -9.84 -10.92
N LYS A 351 -25.32 -10.19 -10.92
CA LYS A 351 -24.28 -9.33 -11.50
C LYS A 351 -24.48 -9.25 -13.02
N ILE A 352 -24.45 -8.04 -13.58
CA ILE A 352 -24.56 -7.82 -15.02
C ILE A 352 -23.47 -6.88 -15.54
N GLY A 353 -23.18 -6.97 -16.84
CA GLY A 353 -22.33 -6.02 -17.54
C GLY A 353 -20.87 -6.06 -17.09
N ASN A 354 -20.18 -4.91 -17.19
CA ASN A 354 -18.77 -4.81 -16.88
C ASN A 354 -18.55 -4.69 -15.36
N TRP A 355 -17.75 -5.60 -14.81
CA TRP A 355 -17.28 -5.57 -13.43
C TRP A 355 -15.78 -5.31 -13.40
N LYS A 356 -15.32 -4.48 -12.46
CA LYS A 356 -13.92 -4.09 -12.34
C LYS A 356 -13.39 -4.28 -10.93
N TYR A 357 -12.16 -4.77 -10.83
CA TYR A 357 -11.39 -4.71 -9.59
C TYR A 357 -10.68 -3.36 -9.50
N ILE A 358 -10.93 -2.59 -8.44
CA ILE A 358 -10.29 -1.30 -8.19
C ILE A 358 -9.32 -1.43 -7.02
N PHE A 359 -8.08 -1.02 -7.25
CA PHE A 359 -7.03 -0.99 -6.24
C PHE A 359 -6.22 0.29 -6.39
N ALA A 360 -6.03 1.04 -5.28
CA ALA A 360 -5.39 2.35 -5.29
C ALA A 360 -5.96 3.32 -6.35
N GLY A 361 -7.29 3.31 -6.50
CA GLY A 361 -8.02 4.14 -7.47
C GLY A 361 -7.87 3.72 -8.94
N LYS A 362 -7.19 2.61 -9.24
CA LYS A 362 -6.97 2.12 -10.61
C LYS A 362 -7.69 0.80 -10.83
N ALA A 363 -8.23 0.61 -12.03
CA ALA A 363 -8.73 -0.70 -12.45
C ALA A 363 -7.55 -1.64 -12.69
N ILE A 364 -7.52 -2.77 -11.97
CA ILE A 364 -6.46 -3.78 -12.02
C ILE A 364 -6.93 -5.12 -12.56
N GLY A 365 -8.22 -5.25 -12.88
CA GLY A 365 -8.81 -6.44 -13.47
C GLY A 365 -10.32 -6.33 -13.57
N GLY A 366 -10.97 -7.46 -13.78
CA GLY A 366 -12.42 -7.56 -13.97
C GLY A 366 -12.78 -8.31 -15.25
N GLY A 367 -14.04 -8.19 -15.66
CA GLY A 367 -14.57 -8.82 -16.86
C GLY A 367 -16.06 -8.56 -17.02
N ILE A 368 -16.74 -9.35 -17.85
CA ILE A 368 -18.16 -9.17 -18.13
C ILE A 368 -18.97 -10.29 -17.47
N TYR A 369 -20.06 -9.90 -16.81
CA TYR A 369 -21.13 -10.79 -16.41
C TYR A 369 -22.28 -10.76 -17.43
N GLN A 370 -22.76 -11.94 -17.78
CA GLN A 370 -23.92 -12.16 -18.63
C GLN A 370 -24.87 -13.13 -17.93
N ASN A 371 -26.07 -12.65 -17.59
CA ASN A 371 -27.10 -13.41 -16.84
C ASN A 371 -26.55 -13.95 -15.51
N GLY A 372 -25.91 -13.09 -14.71
CA GLY A 372 -25.33 -13.48 -13.42
C GLY A 372 -24.02 -14.29 -13.51
N LYS A 373 -23.58 -14.68 -14.71
CA LYS A 373 -22.41 -15.56 -14.92
C LYS A 373 -21.26 -14.84 -15.59
N LYS A 374 -20.02 -15.14 -15.20
CA LYS A 374 -18.80 -14.65 -15.86
C LYS A 374 -18.75 -15.15 -17.31
N ASN A 375 -18.48 -14.25 -18.25
CA ASN A 375 -18.36 -14.56 -19.66
C ASN A 375 -17.30 -13.69 -20.35
N GLY A 376 -16.60 -14.22 -21.35
CA GLY A 376 -15.55 -13.54 -22.10
C GLY A 376 -14.22 -13.44 -21.33
N ASN A 377 -13.41 -12.44 -21.67
CA ASN A 377 -12.11 -12.24 -21.04
C ASN A 377 -12.23 -11.70 -19.61
N TRP A 378 -11.45 -12.27 -18.71
CA TRP A 378 -11.39 -11.92 -17.30
C TRP A 378 -9.96 -11.80 -16.81
N THR A 379 -9.75 -10.84 -15.91
CA THR A 379 -8.56 -10.73 -15.07
C THR A 379 -8.98 -10.86 -13.62
N GLU A 380 -8.67 -11.99 -12.99
CA GLU A 380 -8.97 -12.30 -11.60
C GLU A 380 -7.81 -11.97 -10.68
N LEU A 381 -8.11 -11.54 -9.47
CA LEU A 381 -7.09 -11.38 -8.43
C LEU A 381 -6.87 -12.70 -7.70
N SER A 382 -5.62 -12.98 -7.33
CA SER A 382 -5.27 -14.11 -6.47
C SER A 382 -5.95 -14.03 -5.10
N ASP A 383 -6.19 -15.18 -4.48
CA ASP A 383 -6.66 -15.30 -3.10
C ASP A 383 -5.66 -14.75 -2.08
N ASN A 384 -4.41 -14.54 -2.47
CA ASN A 384 -3.40 -13.86 -1.65
C ASN A 384 -3.10 -12.45 -2.18
N PHE A 385 -3.98 -11.86 -3.00
CA PHE A 385 -3.78 -10.51 -3.52
C PHE A 385 -3.66 -9.50 -2.37
N ASN A 386 -2.52 -8.83 -2.28
CA ASN A 386 -2.27 -7.79 -1.30
C ASN A 386 -1.24 -6.76 -1.84
N ASN A 387 -0.91 -5.74 -1.04
CA ASN A 387 0.06 -4.72 -1.45
C ASN A 387 1.49 -5.26 -1.73
N LEU A 388 1.84 -6.44 -1.23
CA LEU A 388 3.12 -7.13 -1.47
C LEU A 388 3.01 -8.19 -2.58
N SER A 389 1.84 -8.82 -2.74
CA SER A 389 1.60 -9.87 -3.72
C SER A 389 0.46 -9.49 -4.64
N GLN A 390 0.78 -8.82 -5.75
CA GLN A 390 -0.21 -8.44 -6.76
C GLN A 390 -0.22 -9.47 -7.88
N VAL A 391 -0.78 -10.65 -7.58
CA VAL A 391 -0.93 -11.74 -8.56
C VAL A 391 -2.31 -11.68 -9.21
N THR A 392 -2.34 -11.75 -10.53
CA THR A 392 -3.58 -11.78 -11.32
C THR A 392 -3.57 -12.96 -12.29
N ASN A 393 -4.73 -13.53 -12.55
CA ASN A 393 -4.95 -14.62 -13.50
C ASN A 393 -5.81 -14.10 -14.64
N CYS A 394 -5.32 -14.14 -15.87
CA CYS A 394 -6.02 -13.66 -17.05
C CYS A 394 -6.42 -14.82 -17.95
N GLY A 395 -7.66 -14.85 -18.43
CA GLY A 395 -8.12 -15.87 -19.38
C GLY A 395 -9.57 -15.68 -19.75
N GLU A 396 -10.17 -16.70 -20.37
CA GLU A 396 -11.55 -16.65 -20.85
C GLU A 396 -12.49 -17.47 -19.96
N TYR A 397 -13.68 -16.94 -19.74
CA TYR A 397 -14.83 -17.62 -19.15
C TYR A 397 -15.92 -17.84 -20.19
N LYS A 398 -16.64 -18.95 -20.03
CA LYS A 398 -17.91 -19.23 -20.71
C LYS A 398 -18.93 -19.69 -19.68
N LEU A 399 -19.85 -18.81 -19.31
CA LEU A 399 -20.92 -19.07 -18.33
C LEU A 399 -20.40 -19.65 -17.00
N ASP A 400 -19.46 -18.94 -16.35
CA ASP A 400 -18.72 -19.34 -15.13
C ASP A 400 -17.74 -20.51 -15.28
N THR A 401 -17.61 -21.10 -16.47
CA THR A 401 -16.60 -22.12 -16.76
C THR A 401 -15.34 -21.48 -17.33
N LYS A 402 -14.19 -21.65 -16.68
CA LYS A 402 -12.89 -21.23 -17.25
C LYS A 402 -12.58 -22.08 -18.47
N ILE A 403 -12.17 -21.47 -19.58
CA ILE A 403 -11.83 -22.19 -20.80
C ILE A 403 -10.53 -21.66 -21.40
N GLY A 404 -9.87 -22.50 -22.19
CA GLY A 404 -8.70 -22.11 -22.97
C GLY A 404 -7.51 -21.73 -22.10
N ARG A 405 -6.62 -20.91 -22.67
CA ARG A 405 -5.37 -20.52 -22.04
C ARG A 405 -5.60 -19.49 -20.92
N TRP A 406 -4.95 -19.73 -19.79
CA TRP A 406 -4.91 -18.82 -18.65
C TRP A 406 -3.47 -18.47 -18.31
N GLU A 407 -3.22 -17.20 -18.07
CA GLU A 407 -1.90 -16.63 -17.81
C GLU A 407 -1.85 -16.02 -16.40
N ILE A 408 -0.74 -16.23 -15.71
CA ILE A 408 -0.52 -15.75 -14.34
C ILE A 408 0.52 -14.62 -14.37
N TYR A 409 0.06 -13.44 -13.98
CA TYR A 409 0.86 -12.22 -13.93
C TYR A 409 1.14 -11.83 -12.49
N SER A 410 2.38 -11.41 -12.23
CA SER A 410 2.84 -10.92 -10.93
C SER A 410 3.38 -9.51 -11.11
N ARG A 411 2.74 -8.53 -10.47
CA ARG A 411 3.15 -7.11 -10.50
C ARG A 411 4.00 -6.76 -9.28
N LYS A 412 5.11 -6.05 -9.50
CA LYS A 412 6.00 -5.53 -8.45
C LYS A 412 5.94 -4.00 -8.43
N ASP A 413 5.08 -3.45 -7.60
CA ASP A 413 4.74 -2.02 -7.67
C ASP A 413 5.29 -1.15 -6.53
N ARG A 414 6.07 -1.69 -5.59
CA ARG A 414 6.37 -0.95 -4.34
C ARG A 414 7.52 0.06 -4.37
N TYR A 415 8.32 0.17 -5.44
CA TYR A 415 9.43 1.14 -5.47
C TYR A 415 9.58 1.84 -6.83
N SER A 416 8.72 2.82 -7.11
CA SER A 416 9.12 4.00 -7.91
C SER A 416 10.25 4.69 -7.15
N TYR A 417 11.46 4.88 -7.67
CA TYR A 417 11.77 5.82 -8.75
C TYR A 417 12.88 5.35 -9.70
N LEU A 418 13.46 4.15 -9.51
CA LEU A 418 14.62 3.72 -10.30
C LEU A 418 14.34 2.62 -11.34
N LEU A 419 13.13 2.05 -11.39
CA LEU A 419 12.80 0.96 -12.33
C LEU A 419 11.36 1.06 -12.85
N LEU A 420 11.06 2.09 -13.62
CA LEU A 420 9.77 2.31 -14.29
C LEU A 420 9.39 1.25 -15.35
N PHE A 421 10.16 0.15 -15.51
CA PHE A 421 10.00 -0.82 -16.62
C PHE A 421 9.71 -2.27 -16.20
N TYR A 422 9.48 -2.57 -14.92
CA TYR A 422 9.19 -3.94 -14.45
C TYR A 422 7.70 -4.16 -14.16
N ILE A 423 6.86 -3.97 -15.18
CA ILE A 423 5.42 -3.80 -14.96
C ILE A 423 4.63 -5.11 -14.88
N PHE A 424 5.06 -6.22 -15.49
CA PHE A 424 4.51 -7.54 -15.19
C PHE A 424 5.58 -8.61 -15.40
N LEU A 425 5.89 -9.39 -14.38
CA LEU A 425 6.65 -10.62 -14.59
C LEU A 425 5.62 -11.72 -14.82
N PHE A 426 5.60 -12.28 -16.02
CA PHE A 426 4.89 -13.51 -16.31
C PHE A 426 5.47 -14.62 -15.43
N ARG A 427 4.61 -15.35 -14.70
CA ARG A 427 5.06 -16.36 -13.73
C ARG A 427 4.47 -17.75 -13.98
N GLY A 428 3.45 -17.87 -14.81
CA GLY A 428 2.82 -19.15 -15.04
C GLY A 428 1.74 -19.09 -16.11
N GLU A 429 1.36 -20.25 -16.59
CA GLU A 429 0.28 -20.44 -17.55
C GLU A 429 -0.24 -21.87 -17.53
N GLY A 430 -1.40 -22.08 -18.15
CA GLY A 430 -1.88 -23.39 -18.53
C GLY A 430 -3.19 -23.29 -19.30
N GLU A 431 -3.81 -24.44 -19.56
CA GLU A 431 -5.05 -24.51 -20.34
C GLU A 431 -6.15 -25.24 -19.57
N TYR A 432 -7.36 -24.67 -19.60
CA TYR A 432 -8.58 -25.34 -19.19
C TYR A 432 -9.28 -25.93 -20.41
N ASN A 433 -9.78 -27.16 -20.26
CA ASN A 433 -10.60 -27.78 -21.29
C ASN A 433 -12.02 -27.16 -21.31
N LYS A 434 -12.87 -27.64 -22.23
CA LYS A 434 -14.26 -27.18 -22.40
C LYS A 434 -15.16 -27.40 -21.17
N ASP A 435 -14.77 -28.30 -20.28
CA ASP A 435 -15.52 -28.67 -19.06
C ASP A 435 -15.02 -27.87 -17.84
N GLY A 436 -14.05 -26.96 -18.03
CA GLY A 436 -13.50 -26.13 -16.96
C GLY A 436 -12.41 -26.81 -16.14
N LEU A 437 -11.88 -27.94 -16.61
CA LEU A 437 -10.85 -28.69 -15.91
C LEU A 437 -9.47 -28.36 -16.49
N LYS A 438 -8.48 -28.15 -15.63
CA LYS A 438 -7.08 -28.01 -16.03
C LYS A 438 -6.64 -29.24 -16.82
N ASN A 439 -6.01 -29.00 -17.96
CA ASN A 439 -5.53 -30.05 -18.84
C ASN A 439 -4.22 -29.63 -19.51
N GLY A 440 -3.33 -30.60 -19.77
CA GLY A 440 -2.04 -30.34 -20.41
C GLY A 440 -1.02 -29.71 -19.47
N LYS A 441 -0.08 -28.95 -20.02
CA LYS A 441 1.06 -28.39 -19.28
C LYS A 441 0.65 -27.16 -18.47
N TRP A 442 1.10 -27.09 -17.23
CA TRP A 442 0.85 -25.99 -16.30
C TRP A 442 2.13 -25.52 -15.63
N VAL A 443 2.22 -24.21 -15.43
CA VAL A 443 3.19 -23.55 -14.57
C VAL A 443 2.40 -22.77 -13.51
N GLU A 444 2.47 -23.21 -12.26
CA GLU A 444 1.69 -22.67 -11.14
C GLU A 444 2.59 -21.96 -10.13
N LEU A 445 2.03 -20.99 -9.42
CA LEU A 445 2.68 -20.40 -8.26
C LEU A 445 2.48 -21.29 -7.04
N SER A 446 3.47 -21.33 -6.14
CA SER A 446 3.29 -21.90 -4.80
C SER A 446 2.18 -21.19 -4.02
N GLU A 447 1.50 -21.90 -3.13
CA GLU A 447 0.53 -21.31 -2.18
C GLU A 447 1.19 -20.23 -1.31
N ASP A 448 2.47 -20.46 -0.95
CA ASP A 448 3.30 -19.53 -0.18
C ASP A 448 4.03 -18.52 -1.08
N PHE A 449 3.57 -18.33 -2.33
CA PHE A 449 4.19 -17.38 -3.24
C PHE A 449 4.07 -15.96 -2.69
N SER A 450 5.16 -15.51 -2.09
CA SER A 450 5.36 -14.16 -1.59
C SER A 450 6.41 -13.47 -2.44
N GLN A 451 6.08 -12.28 -2.93
CA GLN A 451 7.02 -11.42 -3.63
C GLN A 451 7.80 -10.52 -2.67
N ASP A 452 7.68 -10.74 -1.35
CA ASP A 452 8.48 -10.01 -0.37
C ASP A 452 9.96 -10.08 -0.74
N ILE A 453 10.57 -8.91 -0.89
CA ILE A 453 11.95 -8.73 -1.35
C ILE A 453 12.92 -9.40 -0.37
N PHE A 454 12.58 -9.46 0.91
CA PHE A 454 13.45 -9.98 1.95
C PHE A 454 13.33 -11.50 2.12
N GLN A 455 12.19 -12.08 1.74
CA GLN A 455 11.86 -13.50 1.95
C GLN A 455 11.18 -14.11 0.73
N SER A 456 11.68 -13.81 -0.47
CA SER A 456 11.03 -14.22 -1.70
C SER A 456 11.00 -15.75 -1.84
N ASN A 457 9.91 -16.37 -1.42
CA ASN A 457 9.54 -17.74 -1.75
C ASN A 457 8.89 -17.75 -3.14
N GLU A 458 9.66 -17.31 -4.13
CA GLU A 458 9.27 -17.41 -5.53
C GLU A 458 9.53 -18.85 -6.00
N VAL A 459 8.61 -19.72 -5.61
CA VAL A 459 8.54 -21.11 -6.02
C VAL A 459 7.43 -21.23 -7.05
N ILE A 460 7.77 -21.81 -8.20
CA ILE A 460 6.79 -22.20 -9.22
C ILE A 460 6.87 -23.71 -9.43
N TYR A 461 5.74 -24.30 -9.80
CA TYR A 461 5.61 -25.72 -10.07
C TYR A 461 5.26 -25.91 -11.54
N GLU A 462 6.03 -26.74 -12.24
CA GLU A 462 5.78 -27.08 -13.64
C GLU A 462 5.45 -28.56 -13.77
N GLY A 463 4.33 -28.89 -14.43
CA GLY A 463 3.91 -30.26 -14.63
C GLY A 463 2.73 -30.37 -15.58
N ASN A 464 2.09 -31.54 -15.62
CA ASN A 464 0.90 -31.75 -16.44
C ASN A 464 -0.33 -32.00 -15.56
N TYR A 465 -1.48 -31.56 -16.04
CA TYR A 465 -2.80 -31.93 -15.54
C TYR A 465 -3.53 -32.81 -16.55
N ILE A 466 -4.35 -33.73 -16.04
CA ILE A 466 -5.39 -34.43 -16.79
C ILE A 466 -6.67 -34.31 -15.98
N ASN A 467 -7.62 -33.51 -16.47
CA ASN A 467 -8.93 -33.29 -15.83
C ASN A 467 -8.79 -32.90 -14.35
N ASP A 468 -8.09 -31.79 -14.08
CA ASP A 468 -7.77 -31.26 -12.73
C ASP A 468 -6.91 -32.16 -11.83
N LYS A 469 -6.49 -33.34 -12.31
CA LYS A 469 -5.54 -34.19 -11.58
C LYS A 469 -4.12 -33.95 -12.07
N LYS A 470 -3.22 -33.60 -11.15
CA LYS A 470 -1.77 -33.57 -11.40
C LYS A 470 -1.33 -34.94 -11.92
N ASN A 471 -0.72 -34.97 -13.10
CA ASN A 471 -0.27 -36.17 -13.78
C ASN A 471 1.24 -36.11 -14.05
N GLY A 472 1.94 -37.20 -13.75
CA GLY A 472 3.38 -37.31 -13.93
C GLY A 472 4.20 -36.53 -12.90
N LEU A 473 5.46 -36.25 -13.25
CA LEU A 473 6.40 -35.53 -12.41
C LEU A 473 6.12 -34.03 -12.43
N TRP A 474 6.23 -33.40 -11.26
CA TRP A 474 6.11 -31.95 -11.07
C TRP A 474 7.45 -31.37 -10.62
N ASN A 475 8.00 -30.48 -11.43
CA ASN A 475 9.27 -29.84 -11.17
C ASN A 475 9.04 -28.61 -10.30
N GLU A 476 9.74 -28.55 -9.16
CA GLU A 476 9.79 -27.37 -8.30
C GLU A 476 10.95 -26.46 -8.76
N LEU A 477 10.62 -25.25 -9.19
CA LEU A 477 11.61 -24.25 -9.64
C LEU A 477 11.67 -23.12 -8.62
N LYS A 478 12.82 -23.00 -7.93
CA LYS A 478 13.08 -21.96 -6.91
C LYS A 478 13.90 -20.82 -7.49
N ARG A 479 13.44 -19.57 -7.35
CA ARG A 479 14.14 -18.38 -7.87
C ARG A 479 15.60 -18.23 -7.40
N LYS A 480 15.96 -18.73 -6.21
CA LYS A 480 17.35 -18.68 -5.70
C LYS A 480 18.36 -19.31 -6.65
N ASN A 481 17.93 -20.24 -7.52
CA ASN A 481 18.79 -20.94 -8.49
C ASN A 481 18.92 -20.19 -9.84
N PHE A 482 18.13 -19.13 -10.07
CA PHE A 482 17.99 -18.48 -11.38
C PHE A 482 18.59 -17.07 -11.45
N LYS A 483 19.45 -16.69 -10.49
CA LYS A 483 20.00 -15.33 -10.43
C LYS A 483 20.66 -14.89 -11.76
N SER A 484 21.31 -15.82 -12.47
CA SER A 484 21.95 -15.59 -13.78
C SER A 484 20.98 -15.58 -14.96
N GLU A 485 19.94 -16.41 -14.97
CA GLU A 485 18.96 -16.47 -16.08
C GLU A 485 17.97 -15.30 -16.07
N PHE A 486 17.58 -14.82 -14.88
CA PHE A 486 16.83 -13.58 -14.78
C PHE A 486 17.62 -12.36 -15.28
N GLN A 487 18.95 -12.42 -15.19
CA GLN A 487 19.83 -11.39 -15.74
C GLN A 487 19.84 -11.44 -17.28
N LYS A 488 19.84 -12.63 -17.88
CA LYS A 488 19.68 -12.81 -19.34
C LYS A 488 18.32 -12.36 -19.86
N ILE A 489 17.23 -12.71 -19.17
CA ILE A 489 15.88 -12.26 -19.52
C ILE A 489 15.80 -10.71 -19.43
N ARG A 490 16.42 -10.12 -18.41
CA ARG A 490 16.55 -8.67 -18.25
C ARG A 490 17.27 -8.01 -19.44
N GLU A 491 18.33 -8.62 -19.95
CA GLU A 491 19.07 -8.12 -21.11
C GLU A 491 18.23 -8.20 -22.40
N ILE A 492 17.50 -9.30 -22.63
CA ILE A 492 16.65 -9.47 -23.81
C ILE A 492 15.55 -8.41 -23.87
N TYR A 493 14.81 -8.20 -22.77
CA TYR A 493 13.74 -7.20 -22.74
C TYR A 493 14.27 -5.76 -22.84
N TYR A 494 15.45 -5.48 -22.27
CA TYR A 494 16.10 -4.18 -22.41
C TYR A 494 16.47 -3.88 -23.87
N LEU A 495 16.98 -4.88 -24.60
CA LEU A 495 17.30 -4.77 -26.02
C LEU A 495 16.05 -4.56 -26.89
N ASP A 496 14.97 -5.28 -26.60
CA ASP A 496 13.71 -5.13 -27.33
C ASP A 496 13.04 -3.77 -27.09
N PHE A 497 13.17 -3.23 -25.88
CA PHE A 497 12.74 -1.88 -25.54
C PHE A 497 13.56 -0.81 -26.28
N GLN A 498 14.90 -0.94 -26.30
CA GLN A 498 15.76 -0.03 -27.07
C GLN A 498 15.42 -0.03 -28.57
N LYS A 499 15.00 -1.17 -29.12
CA LYS A 499 14.54 -1.26 -30.51
C LYS A 499 13.20 -0.56 -30.74
N LYS A 500 12.26 -0.66 -29.80
CA LYS A 500 10.93 -0.02 -29.90
C LYS A 500 10.97 1.50 -29.77
N ASN A 501 11.93 2.07 -29.03
CA ASN A 501 12.05 3.53 -28.86
C ASN A 501 13.03 4.21 -29.84
N LYS A 502 13.72 3.45 -30.69
CA LYS A 502 14.53 4.00 -31.80
C LYS A 502 13.75 4.11 -33.11
N LYS A 503 12.50 3.62 -33.12
CA LYS A 503 11.51 3.87 -34.16
C LYS A 503 10.58 4.97 -33.68
#